data_AF-D5QA65-F1
#
_entry.id   AF-D5QA65-F1
#
_cell.length_a   1.000
_cell.length_b   1.000
_cell.length_c   1.000
_cell.angle_alpha   90.00
_cell.angle_beta   90.00
_cell.angle_gamma   90.00
#
_symmetry.space_group_name_H-M   'P 1'
#
loop_
_entity.id
_entity.type
_entity.pdbx_description
1 polymer ?
#
loop_
_entity_poly.entity_id
_entity_poly.type
_entity_poly.pdbx_seq_one_letter_code
_entity_poly.pdbx_strand_id
1 'polypeptide(L)' 'MMKNKGFLMIESLIALMITLIALTAFTTMILDSRQFEKKIEYRSDRALANYMLNEFKLKEVVVHDHVFRE' A
#
# COMPACT_ATOMS: atom_id res chain seq x y z
N MET A 1 45.72 14.95 -14.11
CA MET A 1 44.42 14.46 -14.60
C MET A 1 43.90 13.16 -13.93
N MET A 2 44.68 12.47 -13.07
CA MET A 2 44.23 11.24 -12.37
C MET A 2 43.37 11.47 -11.12
N LYS A 3 43.51 12.62 -10.44
CA LYS A 3 42.80 12.94 -9.18
C LYS A 3 41.26 12.97 -9.32
N ASN A 4 40.74 13.36 -10.48
CA ASN A 4 39.29 13.51 -10.69
C ASN A 4 38.56 12.17 -10.93
N LYS A 5 39.26 11.12 -11.37
CA LYS A 5 38.62 9.84 -11.70
C LYS A 5 38.14 9.09 -10.44
N GLY A 6 38.92 9.15 -9.36
CA GLY A 6 38.54 8.51 -8.09
C GLY A 6 37.37 9.22 -7.41
N PHE A 7 37.32 10.55 -7.49
CA PHE A 7 36.21 11.34 -6.96
C PHE A 7 34.88 11.01 -7.65
N LEU A 8 34.88 10.98 -8.99
CA LEU A 8 33.70 10.61 -9.78
C LEU A 8 33.22 9.18 -9.50
N MET A 9 34.15 8.26 -9.23
CA MET A 9 33.83 6.86 -8.93
C MET A 9 33.11 6.73 -7.58
N ILE A 10 33.56 7.46 -6.55
CA ILE A 10 32.92 7.48 -5.23
C ILE A 10 31.55 8.16 -5.31
N GLU A 11 31.45 9.29 -6.01
CA GLU A 11 30.19 10.00 -6.21
C GLU A 11 29.15 9.11 -6.92
N SER A 12 29.58 8.39 -7.96
CA SER A 12 28.72 7.45 -8.68
C SER A 12 28.28 6.29 -7.79
N LEU A 13 29.16 5.78 -6.93
CA LEU A 13 28.83 4.71 -5.98
C LEU A 13 27.80 5.17 -4.95
N ILE A 14 27.96 6.39 -4.41
CA ILE A 14 27.01 6.99 -3.46
C ILE A 14 25.66 7.21 -4.15
N ALA A 15 25.65 7.77 -5.35
CA ALA A 15 24.43 7.97 -6.13
C ALA A 15 23.70 6.64 -6.41
N LEU A 16 24.46 5.59 -6.75
CA LEU A 16 23.90 4.26 -6.95
C LEU A 16 23.28 3.70 -5.66
N MET A 17 23.97 3.82 -4.52
CA MET A 17 23.42 3.37 -3.23
C MET A 17 22.13 4.10 -2.87
N ILE A 18 22.10 5.43 -3.03
CA ILE A 18 20.89 6.22 -2.79
C ILE A 18 19.75 5.76 -3.72
N THR A 19 20.05 5.52 -4.99
CA THR A 19 19.07 5.06 -5.96
C THR A 19 18.49 3.69 -5.59
N LEU A 20 19.33 2.75 -5.15
CA LEU A 20 18.87 1.44 -4.69
C LEU A 20 17.99 1.54 -3.45
N ILE A 21 18.36 2.38 -2.48
CA ILE A 21 17.54 2.63 -1.29
C ILE A 21 16.19 3.23 -1.69
N ALA A 22 16.18 4.26 -2.53
CA ALA A 22 14.96 4.88 -3.01
C ALA A 22 14.06 3.88 -3.76
N LEU A 23 14.64 3.02 -4.61
CA LEU A 23 13.90 1.99 -5.32
C LEU A 23 13.28 0.98 -4.35
N THR A 24 14.03 0.50 -3.35
CA THR A 24 13.49 -0.42 -2.34
C THR A 24 12.34 0.22 -1.56
N ALA A 25 12.51 1.45 -1.05
CA ALA A 25 11.47 2.18 -0.33
C ALA A 25 10.21 2.40 -1.18
N PHE A 26 10.38 2.73 -2.46
CA PHE A 26 9.26 2.90 -3.38
C PHE A 26 8.51 1.59 -3.62
N THR A 27 9.22 0.49 -3.82
CA THR A 27 8.61 -0.82 -4.02
C THR A 27 7.84 -1.29 -2.79
N THR A 28 8.39 -1.09 -1.58
CA THR A 28 7.69 -1.42 -0.32
C THR A 28 6.46 -0.54 -0.13
N MET A 29 6.57 0.76 -0.41
CA MET A 29 5.43 1.68 -0.31
C MET A 29 4.27 1.27 -1.24
N ILE A 30 4.56 0.84 -2.47
CA ILE A 30 3.52 0.35 -3.39
C ILE A 30 2.84 -0.91 -2.85
N LEU A 31 3.63 -1.86 -2.35
CA LEU A 31 3.10 -3.10 -1.78
C LEU A 31 2.20 -2.82 -0.57
N ASP A 32 2.66 -1.95 0.33
CA ASP A 32 1.90 -1.57 1.52
C ASP A 32 0.64 -0.79 1.15
N SER A 33 0.71 0.11 0.16
CA SER A 33 -0.46 0.86 -0.31
C SER A 33 -1.56 -0.07 -0.81
N ARG A 34 -1.22 -1.10 -1.60
CA ARG A 34 -2.20 -2.07 -2.10
C ARG A 34 -2.81 -2.91 -0.98
N GLN A 35 -2.03 -3.29 0.03
CA GLN A 35 -2.55 -4.02 1.19
C GLN A 35 -3.45 -3.12 2.04
N PHE A 36 -3.07 -1.85 2.18
CA PHE A 36 -3.82 -0.86 2.93
C PHE A 36 -5.16 -0.53 2.27
N GLU A 37 -5.19 -0.35 0.95
CA GLU A 37 -6.42 -0.15 0.17
C GLU A 37 -7.42 -1.28 0.39
N LYS A 38 -7.00 -2.54 0.22
CA LYS A 38 -7.87 -3.70 0.46
C LYS A 38 -8.39 -3.77 1.90
N LYS A 39 -7.55 -3.39 2.87
CA LYS A 39 -7.94 -3.37 4.28
C LYS A 39 -8.95 -2.27 4.58
N ILE A 40 -8.80 -1.10 3.96
CA ILE A 40 -9.77 -0.01 4.07
C ILE A 40 -11.08 -0.40 3.41
N GLU A 41 -11.03 -0.92 2.18
CA GLU A 41 -12.20 -1.39 1.43
C GLU A 41 -13.04 -2.35 2.27
N TYR A 42 -12.41 -3.41 2.79
CA TYR A 42 -13.12 -4.37 3.66
C TYR A 42 -13.69 -3.75 4.93
N ARG A 43 -12.99 -2.79 5.55
CA ARG A 43 -13.49 -2.09 6.74
C ARG A 43 -14.69 -1.22 6.43
N SER A 44 -14.65 -0.50 5.32
CA SER A 44 -15.73 0.35 4.84
C SER A 44 -16.95 -0.49 4.46
N ASP A 45 -16.75 -1.57 3.72
CA ASP A 45 -17.81 -2.50 3.33
C ASP A 45 -18.47 -3.13 4.55
N ARG A 46 -17.67 -3.58 5.52
CA ARG A 46 -18.20 -4.13 6.77
C ARG A 46 -18.96 -3.09 7.60
N ALA A 47 -18.49 -1.84 7.64
CA ALA A 47 -19.19 -0.76 8.34
C ALA A 47 -20.55 -0.47 7.68
N LEU A 48 -20.58 -0.43 6.34
CA LEU A 48 -21.80 -0.26 5.57
C LEU A 48 -22.77 -1.43 5.78
N ALA A 49 -22.28 -2.66 5.69
CA ALA A 49 -23.07 -3.85 5.93
C ALA A 49 -23.68 -3.85 7.33
N ASN A 50 -22.88 -3.54 8.36
CA ASN A 50 -23.37 -3.42 9.74
C ASN A 50 -24.44 -2.35 9.86
N TYR A 51 -24.27 -1.19 9.24
CA TYR A 51 -25.31 -0.15 9.23
C TYR A 51 -26.60 -0.67 8.59
N MET A 52 -26.52 -1.32 7.43
CA MET A 52 -27.69 -1.85 6.72
C MET A 52 -28.40 -2.98 7.48
N LEU A 53 -27.63 -3.91 8.06
CA LEU A 53 -28.18 -5.01 8.87
C LEU A 53 -28.97 -4.47 10.06
N ASN A 54 -28.42 -3.48 10.78
CA ASN A 54 -29.05 -2.90 11.96
C ASN A 54 -30.26 -1.99 11.62
N GLU A 55 -30.13 -1.12 10.62
CA GLU A 55 -31.16 -0.14 10.29
C GLU A 55 -32.38 -0.80 9.62
N PHE A 56 -32.14 -1.74 8.70
CA PHE A 56 -33.19 -2.39 7.92
C PHE A 56 -33.59 -3.78 8.47
N LYS A 57 -32.98 -4.24 9.57
CA LYS A 57 -33.20 -5.56 10.20
C LYS A 57 -33.07 -6.71 9.19
N LEU A 58 -32.07 -6.60 8.32
CA LEU A 58 -31.79 -7.61 7.30
C LEU A 58 -30.99 -8.75 7.93
N LYS A 59 -31.24 -9.99 7.50
CA LYS A 59 -30.47 -11.17 7.95
C LYS A 59 -29.13 -11.31 7.23
N GLU A 60 -29.05 -10.81 6.01
CA GLU A 60 -27.85 -10.80 5.21
C GLU A 60 -27.85 -9.61 4.24
N VAL A 61 -26.68 -9.07 3.96
CA VAL A 61 -26.46 -7.98 3.00
C VAL A 61 -25.23 -8.31 2.17
N VAL A 62 -25.33 -8.09 0.87
CA VAL A 62 -24.19 -8.18 -0.05
C VAL A 62 -23.65 -6.78 -0.29
N VAL A 63 -22.37 -6.57 0.02
CA VAL A 63 -21.65 -5.33 -0.30
C VAL A 63 -20.48 -5.69 -1.20
N HIS A 64 -20.43 -5.08 -2.39
CA HIS A 64 -19.54 -5.46 -3.48
C HIS A 64 -19.65 -6.97 -3.78
N ASP A 65 -18.65 -7.75 -3.39
CA ASP A 65 -18.58 -9.20 -3.60
C ASP A 65 -18.61 -9.99 -2.27
N HIS A 66 -18.88 -9.32 -1.15
CA HIS A 66 -18.88 -9.93 0.18
C HIS A 66 -20.29 -10.06 0.75
N VAL A 67 -20.62 -11.26 1.23
CA VAL A 67 -21.85 -11.52 1.98
C VAL A 67 -21.57 -11.31 3.46
N PHE A 68 -22.30 -10.38 4.07
CA PHE A 68 -22.27 -10.11 5.50
C PHE A 68 -23.59 -10.56 6.13
N ARG A 69 -23.52 -11.15 7.32
CA ARG A 69 -24.65 -11.69 8.08
C ARG A 69 -24.57 -11.19 9.52
N GLU A 70 -25.72 -11.02 10.16
CA GLU A 70 -25.79 -10.82 11.62
C GLU A 70 -25.29 -12.06 12.38
#